data_AF-A0A538G3K0-F1
#
_entry.id   AF-A0A538G3K0-F1
#
_cell.length_a   1.000
_cell.length_b   1.000
_cell.length_c   1.000
_cell.angle_alpha   90.00
_cell.angle_beta   90.00
_cell.angle_gamma   90.00
#
_symmetry.space_group_name_H-M   'P 1'
#
loop_
_entity.id
_entity.type
_entity.pdbx_description
1 polymer ?
#
loop_
_entity_poly.entity_id
_entity_poly.type
_entity_poly.pdbx_seq_one_letter_code
_entity_poly.pdbx_strand_id
1 'polypeptide(L)'
;MPLSDFRMLERLPGTSHPAVFEVTFSCTCGSHHAGLVTHDALDVAPVGVGVGGKFRAGEWPWSFFCFLEGRPQPITPSALSVIAPGERLLGVAARCPVCSATSVNLVTREHLDIPFWNDAWVGVVDHVFGHDALRTIEEFRAELESSRFDERRLDLER
;
A
#
# COMPACT_ATOMS: atom_id res chain seq x y z
N MET A 1 7.27 13.31 3.42
CA MET A 1 7.69 11.91 3.51
C MET A 1 6.93 11.15 2.43
N PRO A 2 7.61 10.43 1.53
CA PRO A 2 6.98 9.60 0.51
C PRO A 2 6.24 8.41 1.16
N LEU A 3 5.23 7.85 0.47
CA LEU A 3 4.54 6.64 0.95
C LEU A 3 5.47 5.44 0.93
N SER A 4 6.43 5.40 0.00
CA SER A 4 7.42 4.32 -0.07
C SER A 4 8.33 4.17 1.16
N ASP A 5 8.37 5.17 2.04
CA ASP A 5 9.10 5.11 3.33
C ASP A 5 8.29 4.46 4.45
N PHE A 6 6.97 4.33 4.28
CA PHE A 6 6.11 3.65 5.24
C PHE A 6 6.42 2.15 5.24
N ARG A 7 6.18 1.50 6.36
CA ARG A 7 6.41 0.06 6.56
C ARG A 7 5.15 -0.65 7.03
N MET A 8 4.42 -0.01 7.92
CA MET A 8 3.17 -0.53 8.46
C MET A 8 2.19 0.62 8.66
N LEU A 9 0.93 0.36 8.35
CA LEU A 9 -0.19 1.25 8.63
C LEU A 9 -1.27 0.42 9.32
N GLU A 10 -1.50 0.68 10.59
CA GLU A 10 -2.51 -0.02 11.39
C GLU A 10 -3.60 0.95 11.82
N ARG A 11 -4.86 0.62 11.49
CA ARG A 11 -5.99 1.41 11.96
C ARG A 11 -6.22 1.11 13.44
N LEU A 12 -6.13 2.14 14.27
CA LEU A 12 -6.39 2.02 15.70
C LEU A 12 -7.89 1.77 15.97
N PRO A 13 -8.23 0.96 16.99
CA PRO A 13 -9.60 0.81 17.44
C PRO A 13 -10.13 2.13 17.99
N GLY A 14 -11.38 2.49 17.69
CA GLY A 14 -11.97 3.73 18.15
C GLY A 14 -13.09 4.26 17.27
N THR A 15 -13.32 5.57 17.32
CA THR A 15 -14.35 6.24 16.53
C THR A 15 -14.15 5.97 15.04
N SER A 16 -15.22 5.56 14.36
CA SER A 16 -15.16 5.29 12.93
C SER A 16 -14.66 6.51 12.12
N HIS A 17 -14.92 7.73 12.61
CA HIS A 17 -14.44 8.98 12.02
C HIS A 17 -14.05 10.03 13.08
N PRO A 18 -12.89 10.70 12.93
CA PRO A 18 -11.82 10.33 12.00
C PRO A 18 -11.15 9.02 12.47
N ALA A 19 -10.96 8.07 11.56
CA ALA A 19 -10.09 6.95 11.84
C ALA A 19 -8.65 7.45 12.03
N VAL A 20 -7.96 6.90 13.03
CA VAL A 20 -6.54 7.18 13.29
C VAL A 20 -5.74 5.94 12.97
N PHE A 21 -4.60 6.14 12.34
CA PHE A 21 -3.66 5.10 11.97
C PHE A 21 -2.38 5.30 12.77
N GLU A 22 -1.89 4.23 13.38
CA GLU A 22 -0.49 4.15 13.76
C GLU A 22 0.31 3.72 12.55
N VAL A 23 1.34 4.49 12.22
CA VAL A 23 2.21 4.21 11.07
C VAL A 23 3.64 4.03 11.56
N THR A 24 4.32 3.04 10.99
CA THR A 24 5.77 2.89 11.14
C THR A 24 6.44 3.28 9.83
N PHE A 25 7.46 4.12 9.87
CA PHE A 25 8.18 4.59 8.69
C PHE A 25 9.70 4.53 8.87
N SER A 26 10.42 4.39 7.76
CA SER A 26 11.87 4.51 7.70
C SER A 26 12.25 5.99 7.74
N CYS A 27 13.07 6.38 8.71
CA CYS A 27 13.56 7.74 8.83
C CYS A 27 14.98 7.87 8.28
N THR A 28 15.34 9.06 7.83
CA THR A 28 16.69 9.40 7.36
C THR A 28 17.76 9.27 8.45
N CYS A 29 17.38 9.14 9.73
CA CYS A 29 18.29 8.83 10.83
C CYS A 29 18.81 7.38 10.83
N GLY A 30 18.24 6.50 9.97
CA GLY A 30 18.60 5.08 9.90
C GLY A 30 17.76 4.15 10.78
N SER A 31 16.76 4.68 11.50
CA SER A 31 15.85 3.93 12.35
C SER A 31 14.40 3.98 11.86
N HIS A 32 13.58 3.06 12.36
CA HIS A 32 12.14 3.13 12.21
C HIS A 32 11.51 3.97 13.32
N HIS A 33 10.54 4.81 12.95
CA HIS A 33 9.76 5.61 13.89
C HIS A 33 8.28 5.33 13.74
N ALA A 34 7.57 5.39 14.87
CA ALA A 34 6.12 5.37 14.90
C ALA A 34 5.56 6.80 14.83
N GLY A 35 4.38 6.95 14.22
CA GLY A 35 3.64 8.20 14.17
C GLY A 35 2.14 7.93 14.10
N LEU A 36 1.35 8.95 14.45
CA LEU A 36 -0.11 8.91 14.29
C LEU A 36 -0.51 9.75 13.09
N VAL A 37 -1.33 9.18 12.21
CA VAL A 37 -1.84 9.86 11.02
C VAL A 37 -3.36 9.66 10.97
N THR A 38 -4.10 10.74 10.70
CA THR A 38 -5.55 10.64 10.54
C THR A 38 -5.89 10.15 9.14
N HIS A 39 -7.09 9.57 8.97
CA HIS A 39 -7.64 9.24 7.66
C HIS A 39 -7.57 10.44 6.70
N ASP A 40 -7.95 11.64 7.14
CA ASP A 40 -7.90 12.84 6.30
C ASP A 40 -6.46 13.18 5.85
N ALA A 41 -5.46 12.91 6.69
CA ALA A 41 -4.06 13.16 6.33
C ALA A 41 -3.48 12.09 5.39
N LEU A 42 -4.00 10.85 5.43
CA LEU A 42 -3.63 9.79 4.48
C LEU A 42 -4.38 9.94 3.14
N ASP A 43 -5.67 10.23 3.21
CA ASP A 43 -6.62 10.08 2.13
C ASP A 43 -7.26 11.42 1.68
N VAL A 44 -6.78 12.57 2.11
CA VAL A 44 -7.31 13.85 1.57
C VAL A 44 -6.21 14.86 1.36
N ALA A 45 -5.19 14.83 2.22
CA ALA A 45 -3.99 15.62 2.01
C ALA A 45 -3.22 15.13 0.77
N PRO A 46 -2.61 16.04 0.00
CA PRO A 46 -1.75 15.65 -1.10
C PRO A 46 -0.59 14.82 -0.57
N VAL A 47 -0.51 13.57 -1.01
CA VAL A 47 0.66 12.73 -0.76
C VAL A 47 1.83 13.30 -1.58
N GLY A 48 2.93 13.60 -0.90
CA GLY A 48 4.23 13.78 -1.56
C GLY A 48 4.58 15.15 -2.16
N VAL A 49 3.70 16.16 -2.26
CA VAL A 49 4.08 17.47 -2.85
C VAL A 49 3.36 18.64 -2.17
N GLY A 50 4.12 19.71 -1.87
CA GLY A 50 3.54 21.02 -1.63
C GLY A 50 2.67 21.49 -2.82
N VAL A 51 1.66 22.31 -2.51
CA VAL A 51 0.71 22.96 -3.43
C VAL A 51 -0.51 22.11 -3.85
N GLY A 52 -1.59 22.24 -3.06
CA GLY A 52 -2.85 22.81 -3.57
C GLY A 52 -3.94 21.90 -4.16
N GLY A 53 -3.75 20.59 -4.31
CA GLY A 53 -4.82 19.68 -4.76
C GLY A 53 -5.52 18.98 -3.60
N LYS A 54 -6.86 19.05 -3.53
CA LYS A 54 -7.68 18.15 -2.69
C LYS A 54 -8.18 17.02 -3.59
N PHE A 55 -7.71 15.79 -3.38
CA PHE A 55 -8.27 14.62 -4.05
C PHE A 55 -9.50 14.13 -3.28
N ARG A 56 -10.60 13.85 -3.97
CA ARG A 56 -11.80 13.29 -3.32
C ARG A 56 -11.66 11.77 -3.24
N ALA A 57 -12.32 11.16 -2.26
CA ALA A 57 -12.46 9.71 -2.22
C ALA A 57 -12.95 9.17 -3.58
N GLY A 58 -12.19 8.26 -4.19
CA GLY A 58 -12.47 7.71 -5.52
C GLY A 58 -11.70 8.36 -6.69
N GLU A 59 -11.00 9.47 -6.47
CA GLU A 59 -10.10 10.12 -7.46
C GLU A 59 -8.64 9.72 -7.23
N TRP A 60 -8.41 8.54 -6.67
CA TRP A 60 -7.09 8.09 -6.30
C TRP A 60 -6.30 7.69 -7.53
N PRO A 61 -5.06 8.17 -7.64
CA PRO A 61 -4.27 7.87 -8.80
C PRO A 61 -3.84 6.42 -8.89
N TRP A 62 -3.85 5.67 -7.77
CA TRP A 62 -3.27 4.33 -7.72
C TRP A 62 -4.31 3.23 -7.85
N SER A 63 -3.98 2.24 -8.67
CA SER A 63 -4.76 1.04 -8.92
C SER A 63 -3.94 -0.18 -8.55
N PHE A 64 -4.50 -1.01 -7.66
CA PHE A 64 -3.88 -2.25 -7.22
C PHE A 64 -4.73 -3.43 -7.65
N PHE A 65 -4.10 -4.54 -8.02
CA PHE A 65 -4.82 -5.73 -8.42
C PHE A 65 -5.42 -6.39 -7.18
N CYS A 66 -6.72 -6.66 -7.25
CA CYS A 66 -7.38 -7.51 -6.28
C CYS A 66 -7.43 -8.93 -6.83
N PHE A 67 -6.77 -9.86 -6.14
CA PHE A 67 -6.70 -11.27 -6.56
C PHE A 67 -8.09 -11.91 -6.67
N LEU A 68 -8.97 -11.68 -5.69
CA LEU A 68 -10.31 -12.29 -5.69
C LEU A 68 -11.25 -11.67 -6.72
N GLU A 69 -11.12 -10.37 -6.99
CA GLU A 69 -11.95 -9.70 -8.01
C GLU A 69 -11.43 -9.94 -9.43
N GLY A 70 -10.20 -10.45 -9.57
CA GLY A 70 -9.56 -10.70 -10.87
C GLY A 70 -9.32 -9.43 -11.69
N ARG A 71 -9.28 -8.26 -11.06
CA ARG A 71 -9.11 -6.96 -11.75
C ARG A 71 -8.47 -5.89 -10.84
N PRO A 72 -7.83 -4.86 -11.43
CA PRO A 72 -7.41 -3.68 -10.70
C PRO A 72 -8.59 -2.94 -10.04
N GLN A 73 -8.33 -2.38 -8.86
CA GLN A 73 -9.25 -1.55 -8.09
C GLN A 73 -8.56 -0.24 -7.73
N PRO A 74 -9.28 0.90 -7.78
CA PRO A 74 -8.76 2.14 -7.24
C PRO A 74 -8.64 2.01 -5.72
N ILE A 75 -7.50 2.40 -5.14
CA ILE A 75 -7.29 2.35 -3.69
C ILE A 75 -6.82 3.67 -3.13
N THR A 76 -7.14 3.90 -1.87
CA THR A 76 -6.63 5.03 -1.08
C THR A 76 -5.41 4.58 -0.26
N PRO A 77 -4.54 5.49 0.21
CA PRO A 77 -3.45 5.15 1.13
C PRO A 77 -3.90 4.40 2.38
N SER A 78 -5.07 4.71 2.93
CA SER A 78 -5.58 4.02 4.12
C SER A 78 -6.01 2.57 3.89
N ALA A 79 -6.09 2.14 2.62
CA ALA A 79 -6.26 0.73 2.27
C ALA A 79 -4.97 -0.08 2.37
N LEU A 80 -3.81 0.57 2.48
CA LEU A 80 -2.51 -0.09 2.64
C LEU A 80 -2.34 -0.53 4.10
N SER A 81 -1.76 -1.72 4.30
CA SER A 81 -1.39 -2.21 5.63
C SER A 81 0.11 -2.44 5.80
N VAL A 82 0.80 -2.82 4.73
CA VAL A 82 2.23 -3.16 4.75
C VAL A 82 2.91 -2.68 3.48
N ILE A 83 4.08 -2.08 3.63
CA ILE A 83 4.99 -1.76 2.53
C ILE A 83 6.36 -2.32 2.89
N ALA A 84 6.80 -3.32 2.14
CA ALA A 84 8.06 -3.99 2.38
C ALA A 84 9.04 -3.69 1.22
N PRO A 85 10.28 -3.31 1.54
CA PRO A 85 11.29 -3.05 0.52
C PRO A 85 11.73 -4.37 -0.13
N GLY A 86 11.77 -4.41 -1.45
CA GLY A 86 12.54 -5.39 -2.23
C GLY A 86 13.73 -4.71 -2.92
N GLU A 87 14.53 -5.48 -3.68
CA GLU A 87 15.72 -4.96 -4.35
C GLU A 87 15.39 -3.86 -5.38
N ARG A 88 14.30 -4.04 -6.14
CA ARG A 88 13.88 -3.11 -7.21
C ARG A 88 12.42 -2.69 -7.12
N LEU A 89 11.59 -3.50 -6.49
CA LEU A 89 10.16 -3.29 -6.35
C LEU A 89 9.81 -3.28 -4.85
N LEU A 90 8.70 -2.65 -4.54
CA LEU A 90 8.08 -2.67 -3.23
C LEU A 90 6.99 -3.73 -3.24
N GLY A 91 6.97 -4.58 -2.22
CA GLY A 91 5.79 -5.35 -1.91
C GLY A 91 4.81 -4.48 -1.15
N VAL A 92 3.56 -4.45 -1.58
CA VAL A 92 2.50 -3.66 -0.97
C VAL A 92 1.28 -4.54 -0.72
N ALA A 93 0.91 -4.67 0.56
CA ALA A 93 -0.35 -5.29 0.95
C ALA A 93 -1.45 -4.23 0.96
N ALA A 94 -2.43 -4.41 0.08
CA ALA A 94 -3.56 -3.50 -0.07
C ALA A 94 -4.88 -4.25 0.17
N ARG A 95 -5.75 -3.68 1.00
CA ARG A 95 -7.10 -4.17 1.22
C ARG A 95 -8.01 -3.66 0.11
N CYS A 96 -8.67 -4.57 -0.58
CA CYS A 96 -9.63 -4.23 -1.62
C CYS A 96 -10.83 -3.48 -1.00
N PRO A 97 -11.20 -2.28 -1.50
CA PRO A 97 -12.36 -1.54 -0.99
C PRO A 97 -13.69 -2.18 -1.37
N VAL A 98 -13.71 -3.11 -2.34
CA VAL A 98 -14.92 -3.80 -2.82
C VAL A 98 -15.20 -5.05 -1.98
N CYS A 99 -14.25 -6.00 -1.93
CA CYS A 99 -14.46 -7.29 -1.28
C CYS A 99 -13.75 -7.44 0.08
N SER A 100 -13.03 -6.41 0.54
CA SER A 100 -12.27 -6.40 1.80
C SER A 100 -11.13 -7.40 1.92
N ALA A 101 -10.84 -8.18 0.88
CA ALA A 101 -9.70 -9.08 0.84
C ALA A 101 -8.38 -8.31 0.67
N THR A 102 -7.32 -8.79 1.33
CA THR A 102 -5.98 -8.23 1.17
C THR A 102 -5.29 -8.93 0.00
N SER A 103 -4.79 -8.15 -0.95
CA SER A 103 -3.96 -8.63 -2.05
C SER A 103 -2.58 -8.00 -1.97
N VAL A 104 -1.57 -8.76 -2.36
CA VAL A 104 -0.19 -8.31 -2.33
C VAL A 104 0.30 -8.04 -3.74
N ASN A 105 0.84 -6.83 -3.91
CA ASN A 105 1.22 -6.27 -5.19
C ASN A 105 2.71 -5.90 -5.18
N LEU A 106 3.45 -6.21 -6.24
CA LEU A 106 4.79 -5.67 -6.50
C LEU A 106 4.69 -4.45 -7.38
N VAL A 107 5.17 -3.32 -6.87
CA VAL A 107 5.10 -2.04 -7.56
C VAL A 107 6.44 -1.29 -7.49
N THR A 108 6.66 -0.33 -8.37
CA THR A 108 7.80 0.60 -8.29
C THR A 108 7.60 1.59 -7.14
N ARG A 109 8.67 2.33 -6.79
CA ARG A 109 8.54 3.45 -5.84
C ARG A 109 7.66 4.56 -6.41
N GLU A 110 7.81 4.80 -7.71
CA GLU A 110 7.04 5.77 -8.47
C GLU A 110 5.53 5.50 -8.39
N HIS A 111 5.13 4.22 -8.38
CA HIS A 111 3.75 3.81 -8.13
C HIS A 111 3.22 4.30 -6.80
N LEU A 112 4.01 4.43 -5.73
CA LEU A 112 3.51 4.95 -4.45
C LEU A 112 3.70 6.45 -4.27
N ASP A 113 4.69 7.04 -4.93
CA ASP A 113 5.15 8.38 -4.60
C ASP A 113 4.76 9.44 -5.63
N ILE A 114 4.40 9.04 -6.86
CA ILE A 114 4.01 9.97 -7.93
C ILE A 114 2.48 9.94 -8.11
N PRO A 115 1.79 11.06 -7.89
CA PRO A 115 0.38 11.17 -8.23
C PRO A 115 0.14 10.92 -9.72
N PHE A 116 -0.93 10.19 -10.02
CA PHE A 116 -1.40 9.74 -11.33
C PHE A 116 -0.48 8.76 -12.07
N TRP A 117 0.54 8.25 -11.38
CA TRP A 117 1.38 7.19 -11.90
C TRP A 117 0.85 5.82 -11.47
N ASN A 118 0.57 4.97 -12.46
CA ASN A 118 0.47 3.54 -12.24
C ASN A 118 1.56 2.87 -13.05
N ASP A 119 2.17 1.85 -12.47
CA ASP A 119 3.01 0.97 -13.25
C ASP A 119 2.22 0.36 -14.39
N ALA A 120 2.88 0.18 -15.53
CA ALA A 120 2.30 -0.57 -16.64
C ALA A 120 1.93 -2.00 -16.21
N TRP A 121 2.66 -2.56 -15.24
CA TRP A 121 2.43 -3.92 -14.74
C TRP A 121 2.66 -3.99 -13.23
N VAL A 122 1.79 -4.72 -12.54
CA VAL A 122 1.91 -5.01 -11.11
C VAL A 122 2.07 -6.52 -10.93
N GLY A 123 3.03 -6.95 -10.12
CA GLY A 123 3.16 -8.37 -9.77
C GLY A 123 2.15 -8.74 -8.68
N VAL A 124 1.54 -9.92 -8.73
CA VAL A 124 0.55 -10.34 -7.72
C VAL A 124 0.92 -11.70 -7.15
N VAL A 125 0.86 -11.82 -5.84
CA VAL A 125 1.05 -13.10 -5.15
C VAL A 125 -0.28 -13.82 -5.08
N ASP A 126 -0.28 -15.09 -5.50
CA ASP A 126 -1.38 -16.03 -5.29
C ASP A 126 -1.46 -16.50 -3.82
N HIS A 127 -1.46 -15.55 -2.87
CA HIS A 127 -1.75 -15.83 -1.47
C HIS A 127 -2.70 -14.79 -0.90
N VAL A 128 -3.84 -15.27 -0.41
CA VAL A 128 -4.75 -14.50 0.42
C VAL A 128 -4.25 -14.63 1.85
N PHE A 129 -3.59 -13.60 2.33
CA PHE A 129 -3.17 -13.55 3.73
C PHE A 129 -4.40 -13.42 4.65
N GLY A 130 -4.39 -14.16 5.76
CA GLY A 130 -5.45 -14.08 6.77
C GLY A 130 -5.51 -12.70 7.44
N HIS A 131 -6.56 -12.44 8.23
CA HIS A 131 -6.76 -11.16 8.92
C HIS A 131 -5.68 -10.80 9.96
N ASP A 132 -4.76 -11.71 10.28
CA ASP A 132 -3.71 -11.49 11.29
C ASP A 132 -2.51 -10.79 10.64
N ALA A 133 -2.56 -9.46 10.64
CA ALA A 133 -1.64 -8.59 9.91
C ALA A 133 -0.16 -8.79 10.30
N LEU A 134 0.15 -9.13 11.55
CA LEU A 134 1.54 -9.26 12.02
C LEU A 134 2.22 -10.55 11.53
N ARG A 135 1.52 -11.70 11.61
CA ARG A 135 2.04 -12.97 11.06
C ARG A 135 2.15 -12.92 9.54
N THR A 136 1.16 -12.26 8.93
CA THR A 136 1.13 -11.94 7.50
C THR A 136 2.36 -11.14 7.08
N ILE A 137 2.84 -10.17 7.88
CA ILE A 137 3.98 -9.31 7.54
C ILE A 137 5.30 -10.08 7.47
N GLU A 138 5.60 -10.95 8.42
CA GLU A 138 6.87 -11.70 8.41
C GLU A 138 6.90 -12.77 7.34
N GLU A 139 5.80 -13.52 7.16
CA GLU A 139 5.64 -14.46 6.05
C GLU A 139 5.75 -13.75 4.70
N PHE A 140 5.13 -12.57 4.57
CA PHE A 140 5.22 -11.70 3.40
C PHE A 140 6.64 -11.18 3.13
N ARG A 141 7.38 -10.74 4.15
CA ARG A 141 8.77 -10.29 3.99
C ARG A 141 9.68 -11.43 3.55
N ALA A 142 9.51 -12.62 4.14
CA ALA A 142 10.26 -13.80 3.75
C ALA A 142 9.94 -14.24 2.30
N GLU A 143 8.68 -14.15 1.86
CA GLU A 143 8.30 -14.44 0.48
C GLU A 143 8.81 -13.38 -0.52
N LEU A 144 8.78 -12.09 -0.16
CA LEU A 144 9.33 -11.01 -0.99
C LEU A 144 10.83 -11.13 -1.24
N GLU A 145 11.57 -11.60 -0.24
CA GLU A 145 13.00 -11.88 -0.36
C GLU A 145 13.30 -13.15 -1.16
N SER A 146 12.26 -13.90 -1.59
CA SER A 146 12.41 -15.10 -2.41
C SER A 146 12.31 -14.78 -3.91
N SER A 147 13.05 -15.55 -4.73
CA SER A 147 13.00 -15.44 -6.20
C SER A 147 11.65 -15.81 -6.83
N ARG A 148 10.70 -16.33 -6.03
CA ARG A 148 9.37 -16.76 -6.49
C ARG A 148 8.47 -15.58 -6.86
N PHE A 149 8.76 -14.39 -6.33
CA PHE A 149 8.00 -13.18 -6.58
C PHE A 149 8.34 -12.50 -7.93
N ASP A 150 9.56 -12.68 -8.43
CA ASP A 150 10.03 -12.06 -9.68
C ASP A 150 9.32 -12.62 -10.93
N GLU A 151 8.71 -13.81 -10.83
CA GLU A 151 8.21 -14.55 -11.99
C GLU A 151 6.78 -14.19 -12.44
N ARG A 152 5.98 -13.49 -11.64
CA ARG A 152 4.55 -13.24 -11.96
C ARG A 152 4.23 -11.76 -12.07
N ARG A 153 4.21 -11.26 -13.30
CA ARG A 153 3.70 -9.93 -13.68
C ARG A 153 2.32 -10.08 -14.33
N LEU A 154 1.34 -9.29 -13.89
CA LEU A 154 0.02 -9.24 -14.53
C LEU A 154 -0.14 -7.93 -15.30
N ASP A 155 -0.74 -8.07 -16.48
CA ASP A 155 -1.05 -6.96 -17.37
C ASP A 155 -2.29 -6.22 -16.86
N LEU A 156 -2.12 -4.98 -16.40
CA LEU A 156 -3.25 -4.12 -16.05
C LEU A 156 -3.72 -3.45 -17.34
N GLU A 157 -4.72 -4.02 -18.01
CA GLU A 157 -5.31 -3.41 -19.20
C GLU A 157 -5.82 -1.99 -18.90
N ARG A 158 -5.52 -1.07 -19.82
CA ARG A 158 -5.68 0.38 -19.72
C ARG A 158 -7.12 0.86 -19.83
#